data_AF-A0A9Q0ULD4-F1
#
_entry.id   AF-A0A9Q0ULD4-F1
#
_cell.length_a   1.000
_cell.length_b   1.000
_cell.length_c   1.000
_cell.angle_alpha   90.00
_cell.angle_beta   90.00
_cell.angle_gamma   90.00
#
_symmetry.space_group_name_H-M   'P 1'
#
loop_
_entity.id
_entity.type
_entity.pdbx_description
1 polymer ?
#
loop_
_entity_poly.entity_id
_entity_poly.type
_entity_poly.pdbx_seq_one_letter_code
_entity_poly.pdbx_strand_id
1 'polypeptide(L)'
;MSGLYKNRATVSVKPAIVSKPATSESTGGPGNIVEGTVFINGTAPIGKTDSDFICATLDWWPPDKCDFGTCSWGKSSFLNLDLTNPILLNAIKAFSPLKIRLGGTLQDKVTYERPGEPCPKFIKSSSEMFSFSQGCLPMSRWDELNNFFKQAGAVVLFGLNALSGRTTAADGSSVGAWNSSDAEYLMRYSVDKGYTIHGWELGNELSGSGNWSKSCSRSICI
;
A
#
# COMPACT_ATOMS: atom_id res chain seq x y z
N MET A 1 -36.39 6.43 42.63
CA MET A 1 -36.24 6.93 41.24
C MET A 1 -35.02 6.24 40.65
N SER A 2 -35.17 5.09 39.98
CA SER A 2 -35.33 4.97 38.50
C SER A 2 -34.14 5.62 37.77
N GLY A 3 -33.14 4.84 37.29
CA GLY A 3 -33.10 4.23 35.94
C GLY A 3 -32.39 5.19 34.96
N LEU A 4 -31.36 4.83 34.18
CA LEU A 4 -31.38 3.85 33.09
C LEU A 4 -29.95 3.48 32.62
N TYR A 5 -29.83 2.21 32.22
CA TYR A 5 -28.73 1.51 31.55
C TYR A 5 -28.39 2.05 30.13
N LYS A 6 -27.16 1.81 29.66
CA LYS A 6 -26.90 1.18 28.34
C LYS A 6 -25.50 0.53 28.23
N ASN A 7 -25.50 -0.77 28.53
CA ASN A 7 -24.89 -1.89 27.80
C ASN A 7 -23.44 -1.78 27.31
N ARG A 8 -22.50 -2.24 28.16
CA ARG A 8 -21.24 -2.86 27.71
C ARG A 8 -21.55 -4.32 27.38
N ALA A 9 -21.55 -4.67 26.10
CA ALA A 9 -21.70 -6.06 25.68
C ALA A 9 -20.41 -6.81 26.03
N THR A 10 -20.36 -7.43 27.20
CA THR A 10 -19.34 -8.42 27.54
C THR A 10 -19.74 -9.72 26.86
N VAL A 11 -19.06 -10.08 25.77
CA VAL A 11 -19.23 -11.39 25.14
C VAL A 11 -18.51 -12.41 26.03
N SER A 12 -19.25 -13.09 26.90
CA SER A 12 -18.75 -14.24 27.64
C SER A 12 -18.75 -15.45 26.70
N VAL A 13 -17.60 -15.71 26.06
CA VAL A 13 -17.41 -16.93 25.26
C VAL A 13 -17.23 -18.10 26.24
N LYS A 14 -18.26 -18.94 26.38
CA LYS A 14 -18.09 -20.25 27.02
C LYS A 14 -17.22 -21.14 26.14
N PRO A 15 -16.30 -21.95 26.69
CA PRO A 15 -15.55 -22.91 25.91
C PRO A 15 -16.52 -23.99 25.44
N ALA A 16 -16.91 -23.93 24.17
CA ALA A 16 -17.67 -24.97 23.51
C ALA A 16 -16.87 -25.42 22.30
N ILE A 17 -16.52 -26.70 22.25
CA ILE A 17 -16.09 -27.34 21.02
C ILE A 17 -17.33 -27.41 20.13
N VAL A 18 -17.44 -26.50 19.18
CA VAL A 18 -18.53 -26.50 18.20
C VAL A 18 -18.01 -27.15 16.94
N SER A 19 -18.30 -28.44 16.76
CA SER A 19 -18.21 -29.10 15.45
C SER A 19 -19.44 -28.69 14.65
N LYS A 20 -19.27 -27.82 13.66
CA LYS A 20 -20.32 -27.54 12.66
C LYS A 20 -19.83 -28.05 11.30
N PRO A 21 -20.61 -28.90 10.60
CA PRO A 21 -20.30 -29.23 9.22
C PRO A 21 -20.42 -27.97 8.37
N ALA A 22 -19.38 -27.67 7.59
CA ALA A 22 -19.37 -26.63 6.59
C ALA A 22 -19.51 -27.29 5.22
N THR A 23 -20.56 -26.94 4.46
CA THR A 23 -20.72 -27.39 3.08
C THR A 23 -19.89 -26.52 2.15
N SER A 24 -18.94 -27.12 1.43
CA SER A 24 -18.14 -26.49 0.38
C SER A 24 -18.54 -27.00 -1.01
N GLU A 25 -18.63 -26.13 -2.01
CA GLU A 25 -18.75 -26.51 -3.42
C GLU A 25 -17.37 -26.88 -4.00
N SER A 26 -17.26 -28.05 -4.63
CA SER A 26 -16.22 -28.30 -5.63
C SER A 26 -16.64 -29.35 -6.66
N THR A 27 -16.19 -29.08 -7.88
CA THR A 27 -16.39 -29.71 -9.17
C THR A 27 -16.06 -31.20 -9.22
N GLY A 28 -17.04 -32.04 -9.55
CA GLY A 28 -16.82 -33.47 -9.80
C GLY A 28 -18.09 -34.23 -10.16
N GLY A 29 -18.66 -33.95 -11.35
CA GLY A 29 -19.86 -34.64 -11.84
C GLY A 29 -21.13 -34.38 -11.00
N PRO A 30 -22.33 -34.66 -11.53
CA PRO A 30 -23.56 -34.51 -10.76
C PRO A 30 -23.58 -35.56 -9.65
N GLY A 31 -23.32 -35.17 -8.40
CA GLY A 31 -23.74 -35.95 -7.23
C GLY A 31 -22.73 -36.27 -6.12
N ASN A 32 -21.46 -35.86 -6.21
CA ASN A 32 -20.50 -36.17 -5.13
C ASN A 32 -20.35 -34.99 -4.14
N ILE A 33 -21.09 -35.06 -3.03
CA ILE A 33 -20.87 -34.21 -1.87
C ILE A 33 -19.63 -34.74 -1.13
N VAL A 34 -18.59 -33.91 -1.00
CA VAL A 34 -17.42 -34.23 -0.18
C VAL A 34 -17.65 -33.63 1.21
N GLU A 35 -17.77 -34.49 2.21
CA GLU A 35 -17.87 -34.05 3.61
C GLU A 35 -16.48 -33.78 4.20
N GLY A 36 -16.36 -32.68 4.94
CA GLY A 36 -15.16 -32.28 5.66
C GLY A 36 -15.48 -31.88 7.10
N THR A 37 -14.52 -32.07 8.01
CA THR A 37 -14.63 -31.65 9.41
C THR A 37 -13.63 -30.54 9.71
N VAL A 38 -14.09 -29.44 10.33
CA VAL A 38 -13.26 -28.33 10.78
C VAL A 38 -13.27 -28.28 12.31
N PHE A 39 -12.08 -28.17 12.92
CA PHE A 39 -11.92 -28.00 14.37
C PHE A 39 -11.55 -26.56 14.70
N ILE A 40 -12.38 -25.89 15.49
CA ILE A 40 -12.15 -24.51 15.95
C ILE A 40 -11.70 -24.56 17.41
N ASN A 41 -10.45 -24.18 17.68
CA ASN A 41 -9.94 -24.04 19.04
C ASN A 41 -10.16 -22.60 19.55
N GLY A 42 -11.19 -22.40 20.36
CA GLY A 42 -11.52 -21.10 20.99
C GLY A 42 -10.87 -20.85 22.35
N THR A 43 -9.92 -21.69 22.80
CA THR A 43 -9.35 -21.58 24.16
C THR A 43 -8.28 -20.51 24.31
N ALA A 44 -7.56 -20.16 23.24
CA ALA A 44 -6.55 -19.11 23.24
C ALA A 44 -6.38 -18.49 21.84
N PRO A 45 -6.15 -17.17 21.72
CA PRO A 45 -5.81 -16.55 20.44
C PRO A 45 -4.38 -16.93 20.02
N ILE A 46 -4.18 -17.20 18.73
CA ILE A 46 -2.85 -17.42 18.13
C ILE A 46 -2.13 -16.12 17.76
N GLY A 47 -2.86 -15.00 17.77
CA GLY A 47 -2.37 -13.68 17.41
C GLY A 47 -3.48 -12.64 17.54
N LYS A 48 -3.10 -11.37 17.45
CA LYS A 48 -4.03 -10.24 17.41
C LYS A 48 -3.72 -9.41 16.18
N THR A 49 -4.73 -9.17 15.36
CA THR A 49 -4.65 -8.22 14.24
C THR A 49 -4.90 -6.81 14.74
N ASP A 50 -4.34 -5.82 14.07
CA ASP A 50 -4.67 -4.42 14.33
C ASP A 50 -6.16 -4.15 14.01
N SER A 51 -6.71 -3.10 14.61
CA SER A 51 -8.04 -2.58 14.36
C SER A 51 -8.24 -2.11 12.91
N ASP A 52 -7.15 -1.78 12.21
CA ASP A 52 -7.09 -1.38 10.80
C ASP A 52 -6.34 -2.42 9.93
N PHE A 53 -6.52 -3.70 10.26
CA PHE A 53 -5.89 -4.82 9.55
C PHE A 53 -6.16 -4.82 8.03
N ILE A 54 -7.31 -4.31 7.60
CA ILE A 54 -7.61 -4.16 6.17
C ILE A 54 -6.88 -2.91 5.66
N CYS A 55 -6.11 -3.10 4.60
CA CYS A 55 -5.36 -2.02 3.99
C CYS A 55 -5.38 -2.09 2.46
N ALA A 56 -4.95 -1.01 1.83
CA ALA A 56 -4.86 -0.90 0.38
C ALA A 56 -3.52 -0.28 -0.04
N THR A 57 -3.17 -0.48 -1.32
CA THR A 57 -2.00 0.15 -1.93
C THR A 57 -2.44 0.98 -3.12
N LEU A 58 -1.83 2.15 -3.32
CA LEU A 58 -1.90 2.88 -4.57
C LEU A 58 -0.51 2.90 -5.20
N ASP A 59 -0.44 2.52 -6.47
CA ASP A 59 0.83 2.36 -7.20
C ASP A 59 1.19 3.60 -8.02
N TRP A 60 2.44 3.66 -8.45
CA TRP A 60 3.04 4.69 -9.29
C TRP A 60 2.75 4.51 -10.78
N TRP A 61 2.45 3.30 -11.25
CA TRP A 61 2.45 2.95 -12.67
C TRP A 61 1.67 3.93 -13.57
N PRO A 62 2.33 4.53 -14.58
CA PRO A 62 1.67 5.43 -15.52
C PRO A 62 0.79 4.69 -16.54
N PRO A 63 -0.10 5.40 -17.26
CA PRO A 63 -1.06 4.77 -18.20
C PRO A 63 -0.41 3.95 -19.33
N ASP A 64 0.83 4.26 -19.70
CA ASP A 64 1.62 3.61 -20.75
C ASP A 64 2.32 2.32 -20.29
N LYS A 65 2.17 1.96 -19.01
CA LYS A 65 2.53 0.63 -18.50
C LYS A 65 1.55 -0.40 -19.06
N CYS A 66 2.07 -1.31 -19.88
CA CYS A 66 1.32 -2.41 -20.46
C CYS A 66 1.94 -3.76 -20.07
N ASP A 67 1.09 -4.72 -19.75
CA ASP A 67 1.44 -6.10 -19.44
C ASP A 67 0.74 -7.01 -20.44
N PHE A 68 1.50 -7.90 -21.08
CA PHE A 68 0.96 -8.86 -22.06
C PHE A 68 0.08 -8.21 -23.14
N GLY A 69 0.45 -7.00 -23.59
CA GLY A 69 -0.28 -6.25 -24.61
C GLY A 69 -1.46 -5.41 -24.10
N THR A 70 -1.75 -5.42 -22.79
CA THR A 70 -2.86 -4.65 -22.19
C THR A 70 -2.36 -3.58 -21.24
N CYS A 71 -2.81 -2.34 -21.41
CA CYS A 71 -2.42 -1.19 -20.59
C CYS A 71 -3.49 -0.88 -19.54
N SER A 72 -3.60 -1.74 -18.52
CA SER A 72 -4.71 -1.74 -17.57
C SER A 72 -4.68 -0.60 -16.55
N TRP A 73 -3.53 0.09 -16.41
CA TRP A 73 -3.35 1.10 -15.36
C TRP A 73 -4.23 2.33 -15.56
N GLY A 74 -4.39 2.83 -16.79
CA GLY A 74 -5.24 3.99 -17.06
C GLY A 74 -5.00 5.15 -16.07
N LYS A 75 -6.06 5.58 -15.36
CA LYS A 75 -6.02 6.60 -14.29
C LYS A 75 -5.99 6.00 -12.87
N SER A 76 -5.36 4.86 -12.67
CA SER A 76 -5.38 4.13 -11.39
C SER A 76 -4.16 4.41 -10.51
N SER A 77 -3.15 5.12 -11.01
CA SER A 77 -2.00 5.53 -10.22
C SER A 77 -2.34 6.74 -9.36
N PHE A 78 -1.74 6.85 -8.19
CA PHE A 78 -1.95 8.04 -7.37
C PHE A 78 -1.40 9.32 -8.01
N LEU A 79 -0.65 9.23 -9.10
CA LEU A 79 -0.27 10.38 -9.92
C LEU A 79 -1.45 10.97 -10.71
N ASN A 80 -2.45 10.16 -11.08
CA ASN A 80 -3.47 10.55 -12.06
C ASN A 80 -4.90 10.14 -11.70
N LEU A 81 -5.10 9.44 -10.57
CA LEU A 81 -6.42 9.08 -10.10
C LEU A 81 -7.27 10.31 -9.78
N ASP A 82 -8.56 10.20 -10.08
CA ASP A 82 -9.53 11.25 -9.85
C ASP A 82 -9.90 11.33 -8.37
N LEU A 83 -9.28 12.28 -7.66
CA LEU A 83 -9.51 12.54 -6.24
C LEU A 83 -10.85 13.25 -5.98
N THR A 84 -11.57 13.68 -7.01
CA THR A 84 -12.91 14.28 -6.89
C THR A 84 -14.02 13.24 -6.95
N ASN A 85 -13.70 11.98 -7.27
CA ASN A 85 -14.67 10.92 -7.44
C ASN A 85 -15.35 10.55 -6.10
N PRO A 86 -16.67 10.75 -5.95
CA PRO A 86 -17.37 10.48 -4.71
C PRO A 86 -17.43 8.99 -4.37
N ILE A 87 -17.37 8.10 -5.36
CA ILE A 87 -17.37 6.65 -5.15
C ILE A 87 -16.06 6.24 -4.46
N LEU A 88 -14.91 6.74 -4.93
CA LEU A 88 -13.62 6.45 -4.31
C LEU A 88 -13.54 6.98 -2.88
N LEU A 89 -13.98 8.23 -2.67
CA LEU A 89 -14.02 8.84 -1.34
C LEU A 89 -14.87 8.02 -0.36
N ASN A 90 -16.08 7.63 -0.78
CA ASN A 90 -16.99 6.87 0.06
C ASN A 90 -16.51 5.43 0.30
N ALA A 91 -15.86 4.81 -0.68
CA ALA A 91 -15.25 3.49 -0.51
C ALA A 91 -14.19 3.53 0.59
N ILE A 92 -13.26 4.51 0.55
CA ILE A 92 -12.22 4.63 1.58
C ILE A 92 -12.83 4.92 2.95
N LYS A 93 -13.85 5.79 3.03
CA LYS A 93 -14.57 6.08 4.27
C LYS A 93 -15.24 4.85 4.88
N ALA A 94 -15.77 3.95 4.05
CA ALA A 94 -16.43 2.72 4.52
C ALA A 94 -15.45 1.76 5.21
N PHE A 95 -14.15 1.84 4.90
CA PHE A 95 -13.08 1.10 5.56
C PHE A 95 -12.34 1.92 6.63
N SER A 96 -12.85 3.10 7.03
CA SER A 96 -12.11 4.01 7.91
C SER A 96 -11.92 3.43 9.33
N PRO A 97 -10.70 3.51 9.91
CA PRO A 97 -9.48 4.00 9.27
C PRO A 97 -8.90 2.96 8.30
N LEU A 98 -8.76 3.32 7.02
CA LEU A 98 -8.11 2.49 6.01
C LEU A 98 -6.64 2.91 5.92
N LYS A 99 -5.72 1.97 6.18
CA LYS A 99 -4.30 2.15 5.88
C LYS A 99 -4.10 2.10 4.36
N ILE A 100 -3.51 3.16 3.80
CA ILE A 100 -3.19 3.25 2.37
C ILE A 100 -1.69 3.46 2.22
N ARG A 101 -1.01 2.47 1.63
CA ARG A 101 0.40 2.59 1.24
C ARG A 101 0.51 3.20 -0.16
N LEU A 102 1.23 4.29 -0.27
CA LEU A 102 1.63 4.92 -1.53
C LEU A 102 3.04 4.45 -1.87
N GLY A 103 3.16 3.53 -2.81
CA GLY A 103 4.42 2.86 -3.10
C GLY A 103 4.28 1.90 -4.28
N GLY A 104 5.35 1.18 -4.59
CA GLY A 104 5.37 0.24 -5.72
C GLY A 104 6.71 0.28 -6.44
N THR A 105 6.82 -0.39 -7.59
CA THR A 105 8.11 -0.60 -8.28
C THR A 105 8.80 0.72 -8.67
N LEU A 106 8.05 1.70 -9.20
CA LEU A 106 8.65 2.98 -9.63
C LEU A 106 9.00 3.94 -8.48
N GLN A 107 8.70 3.56 -7.24
CA GLN A 107 9.09 4.30 -6.04
C GLN A 107 10.60 4.56 -6.00
N ASP A 108 11.40 3.58 -6.42
CA ASP A 108 12.86 3.67 -6.43
C ASP A 108 13.42 4.42 -7.66
N LYS A 109 12.54 5.06 -8.44
CA LYS A 109 12.87 5.92 -9.58
C LYS A 109 12.17 7.28 -9.50
N VAL A 110 11.65 7.66 -8.33
CA VAL A 110 10.97 8.95 -8.16
C VAL A 110 11.86 9.98 -7.48
N THR A 111 11.64 11.24 -7.85
CA THR A 111 12.15 12.44 -7.17
C THR A 111 11.00 13.35 -6.76
N TYR A 112 11.22 14.30 -5.87
CA TYR A 112 10.19 15.22 -5.38
C TYR A 112 10.45 16.64 -5.88
N GLU A 113 9.39 17.30 -6.38
CA GLU A 113 9.52 18.62 -6.99
C GLU A 113 10.11 19.67 -6.04
N ARG A 114 11.14 20.38 -6.52
CA ARG A 114 11.78 21.50 -5.83
C ARG A 114 11.65 22.79 -6.64
N PRO A 115 11.64 23.97 -5.97
CA PRO A 115 11.61 25.25 -6.65
C PRO A 115 12.76 25.41 -7.64
N GLY A 116 12.44 25.67 -8.91
CA GLY A 116 13.42 25.90 -9.97
C GLY A 116 14.02 24.64 -10.60
N GLU A 117 13.62 23.45 -10.15
CA GLU A 117 14.06 22.18 -10.73
C GLU A 117 12.99 21.59 -11.67
N PRO A 118 13.39 20.88 -12.75
CA PRO A 118 12.43 20.22 -13.61
C PRO A 118 11.79 19.03 -12.89
N CYS A 119 10.47 18.88 -13.04
CA CYS A 119 9.72 17.73 -12.51
C CYS A 119 9.19 16.86 -13.67
N PRO A 120 10.00 15.92 -14.21
CA PRO A 120 9.60 15.09 -15.34
C PRO A 120 8.57 14.02 -14.94
N LYS A 121 7.73 13.63 -15.89
CA LYS A 121 6.87 12.44 -15.74
C LYS A 121 7.67 11.17 -16.01
N PHE A 122 7.20 10.03 -15.50
CA PHE A 122 7.69 8.74 -15.95
C PHE A 122 7.40 8.57 -17.45
N ILE A 123 8.43 8.17 -18.20
CA ILE A 123 8.35 7.90 -19.63
C ILE A 123 8.85 6.48 -19.87
N LYS A 124 8.11 5.68 -20.63
CA LYS A 124 8.56 4.34 -21.00
C LYS A 124 9.91 4.36 -21.74
N SER A 125 10.87 3.60 -21.23
CA SER A 125 12.26 3.55 -21.69
C SER A 125 12.80 2.14 -21.50
N SER A 126 12.82 1.33 -22.58
CA SER A 126 13.13 -0.10 -22.48
C SER A 126 14.56 -0.43 -22.05
N SER A 127 15.49 0.52 -22.20
CA SER A 127 16.89 0.37 -21.79
C SER A 127 17.12 0.66 -20.30
N GLU A 128 16.11 1.16 -19.59
CA GLU A 128 16.23 1.53 -18.20
C GLU A 128 15.66 0.48 -17.25
N MET A 129 16.14 0.51 -16.01
CA MET A 129 15.57 -0.26 -14.91
C MET A 129 14.06 -0.02 -14.81
N PHE A 130 13.30 -1.12 -14.67
CA PHE A 130 11.84 -1.18 -14.70
C PHE A 130 11.18 -0.73 -16.02
N SER A 131 11.97 -0.51 -17.08
CA SER A 131 11.51 -0.05 -18.40
C SER A 131 10.87 1.34 -18.43
N PHE A 132 11.21 2.21 -17.47
CA PHE A 132 10.74 3.59 -17.37
C PHE A 132 11.87 4.53 -16.99
N SER A 133 11.78 5.81 -17.34
CA SER A 133 12.67 6.88 -16.92
C SER A 133 12.59 7.13 -15.41
N GLN A 134 13.47 7.99 -14.89
CA GLN A 134 13.18 8.68 -13.63
C GLN A 134 11.92 9.53 -13.79
N GLY A 135 11.09 9.57 -12.75
CA GLY A 135 9.93 10.45 -12.65
C GLY A 135 10.04 11.39 -11.47
N CYS A 136 9.12 12.33 -11.39
CA CYS A 136 9.00 13.29 -10.31
C CYS A 136 7.54 13.40 -9.85
N LEU A 137 7.35 13.50 -8.54
CA LEU A 137 6.07 13.80 -7.90
C LEU A 137 5.95 15.33 -7.73
N PRO A 138 5.00 15.99 -8.44
CA PRO A 138 4.72 17.41 -8.23
C PRO A 138 4.19 17.65 -6.81
N MET A 139 4.64 18.71 -6.16
CA MET A 139 4.16 19.08 -4.81
C MET A 139 2.68 19.47 -4.83
N SER A 140 2.18 20.02 -5.93
CA SER A 140 0.74 20.25 -6.13
C SER A 140 -0.05 18.94 -6.05
N ARG A 141 0.44 17.86 -6.67
CA ARG A 141 -0.20 16.55 -6.61
C ARG A 141 -0.11 15.94 -5.21
N TRP A 142 1.01 16.15 -4.52
CA TRP A 142 1.15 15.75 -3.12
C TRP A 142 0.15 16.45 -2.20
N ASP A 143 -0.08 17.75 -2.41
CA ASP A 143 -1.09 18.54 -1.69
C ASP A 143 -2.52 17.99 -1.93
N GLU A 144 -2.87 17.72 -3.19
CA GLU A 144 -4.18 17.14 -3.56
C GLU A 144 -4.41 15.79 -2.85
N LEU A 145 -3.42 14.91 -2.88
CA LEU A 145 -3.49 13.58 -2.25
C LEU A 145 -3.70 13.69 -0.74
N ASN A 146 -2.91 14.51 -0.05
CA ASN A 146 -3.03 14.67 1.40
C ASN A 146 -4.37 15.28 1.81
N ASN A 147 -4.88 16.25 1.05
CA ASN A 147 -6.22 16.82 1.27
C ASN A 147 -7.31 15.76 1.11
N PHE A 148 -7.20 14.92 0.08
CA PHE A 148 -8.13 13.82 -0.16
C PHE A 148 -8.09 12.78 0.97
N PHE A 149 -6.91 12.32 1.39
CA PHE A 149 -6.79 11.32 2.46
C PHE A 149 -7.30 11.84 3.80
N LYS A 150 -7.04 13.12 4.10
CA LYS A 150 -7.62 13.80 5.26
C LYS A 150 -9.14 13.83 5.21
N GLN A 151 -9.73 14.14 4.05
CA GLN A 151 -11.17 14.13 3.86
C GLN A 151 -11.77 12.71 3.97
N ALA A 152 -11.03 11.70 3.54
CA ALA A 152 -11.43 10.31 3.58
C ALA A 152 -11.26 9.65 4.96
N GLY A 153 -10.47 10.24 5.86
CA GLY A 153 -10.11 9.62 7.14
C GLY A 153 -9.20 8.40 6.95
N ALA A 154 -8.32 8.46 5.95
CA ALA A 154 -7.34 7.41 5.67
C ALA A 154 -6.04 7.61 6.45
N VAL A 155 -5.36 6.50 6.75
CA VAL A 155 -4.04 6.49 7.38
C VAL A 155 -3.00 6.26 6.27
N VAL A 156 -2.12 7.23 6.03
CA VAL A 156 -1.22 7.18 4.87
C VAL A 156 0.16 6.68 5.26
N LEU A 157 0.66 5.69 4.54
CA LEU A 157 2.08 5.30 4.54
C LEU A 157 2.68 5.67 3.18
N PHE A 158 3.91 6.16 3.17
CA PHE A 158 4.57 6.57 1.92
C PHE A 158 5.94 5.91 1.78
N GLY A 159 6.19 5.34 0.61
CA GLY A 159 7.47 4.73 0.27
C GLY A 159 8.43 5.72 -0.39
N LEU A 160 9.64 5.82 0.16
CA LEU A 160 10.73 6.65 -0.30
C LEU A 160 11.63 5.91 -1.30
N ASN A 161 12.27 6.67 -2.17
CA ASN A 161 13.26 6.15 -3.11
C ASN A 161 14.56 5.74 -2.39
N ALA A 162 14.85 4.45 -2.31
CA ALA A 162 16.06 3.91 -1.69
C ALA A 162 17.30 3.95 -2.60
N LEU A 163 17.12 4.17 -3.91
CA LEU A 163 18.18 4.22 -4.91
C LEU A 163 18.71 5.64 -5.16
N SER A 164 18.12 6.66 -4.55
CA SER A 164 18.63 8.04 -4.61
C SER A 164 20.11 8.12 -4.21
N GLY A 165 20.95 8.66 -5.10
CA GLY A 165 22.40 8.80 -4.89
C GLY A 165 23.22 7.52 -5.02
N ARG A 166 22.58 6.36 -5.23
CA ARG A 166 23.26 5.08 -5.46
C ARG A 166 23.48 4.84 -6.95
N THR A 167 24.40 3.95 -7.26
CA THR A 167 24.66 3.49 -8.63
C THR A 167 24.43 1.99 -8.72
N THR A 168 23.92 1.54 -9.88
CA THR A 168 23.80 0.11 -10.17
C THR A 168 25.13 -0.40 -10.69
N ALA A 169 25.73 -1.38 -9.99
CA ALA A 169 26.92 -2.08 -10.41
C ALA A 169 26.60 -3.09 -11.53
N ALA A 170 27.63 -3.62 -12.19
CA ALA A 170 27.49 -4.54 -13.31
C ALA A 170 26.78 -5.86 -12.94
N ASP A 171 26.85 -6.27 -11.67
CA ASP A 171 26.15 -7.44 -11.12
C ASP A 171 24.69 -7.15 -10.73
N GLY A 172 24.20 -5.93 -10.99
CA GLY A 172 22.86 -5.47 -10.63
C GLY A 172 22.73 -4.98 -9.18
N SER A 173 23.79 -5.06 -8.37
CA SER A 173 23.77 -4.57 -7.00
C SER A 173 23.74 -3.03 -6.95
N SER A 174 23.10 -2.47 -5.92
CA SER A 174 23.07 -1.02 -5.71
C SER A 174 24.15 -0.60 -4.72
N VAL A 175 25.17 0.10 -5.22
CA VAL A 175 26.35 0.52 -4.46
C VAL A 175 26.35 2.03 -4.18
N GLY A 176 27.12 2.44 -3.18
CA GLY A 176 27.19 3.83 -2.73
C GLY A 176 26.25 4.15 -1.56
N ALA A 177 26.44 5.34 -0.99
CA ALA A 177 25.62 5.84 0.10
C ALA A 177 24.26 6.33 -0.43
N TRP A 178 23.20 6.12 0.34
CA TRP A 178 21.90 6.70 0.04
C TRP A 178 21.94 8.22 0.25
N ASN A 179 21.49 8.99 -0.74
CA ASN A 179 21.33 10.43 -0.61
C ASN A 179 19.91 10.75 -0.13
N SER A 180 19.80 11.06 1.16
CA SER A 180 18.53 11.37 1.83
C SER A 180 17.97 12.76 1.52
N SER A 181 18.72 13.63 0.82
CA SER A 181 18.34 15.04 0.63
C SER A 181 16.94 15.20 0.02
N ASP A 182 16.52 14.27 -0.83
CA ASP A 182 15.21 14.29 -1.47
C ASP A 182 14.08 13.86 -0.55
N ALA A 183 14.28 12.75 0.16
CA ALA A 183 13.35 12.32 1.20
C ALA A 183 13.18 13.38 2.29
N GLU A 184 14.28 14.00 2.74
CA GLU A 184 14.24 15.05 3.75
C GLU A 184 13.43 16.26 3.29
N TYR A 185 13.58 16.67 2.03
CA TYR A 185 12.80 17.77 1.47
C TYR A 185 11.30 17.46 1.48
N LEU A 186 10.88 16.28 1.02
CA LEU A 186 9.47 15.88 1.04
C LEU A 186 8.91 15.81 2.48
N MET A 187 9.68 15.26 3.42
CA MET A 187 9.26 15.16 4.82
C MET A 187 9.09 16.55 5.43
N ARG A 188 10.05 17.47 5.23
CA ARG A 188 9.96 18.85 5.70
C ARG A 188 8.75 19.56 5.09
N TYR A 189 8.58 19.47 3.78
CA TYR A 189 7.43 20.03 3.08
C TYR A 189 6.11 19.52 3.66
N SER A 190 6.03 18.21 3.96
CA SER A 190 4.83 17.60 4.56
C SER A 190 4.56 18.12 5.97
N VAL A 191 5.60 18.28 6.79
CA VAL A 191 5.50 18.86 8.13
C VAL A 191 5.06 20.33 8.07
N ASP A 192 5.66 21.13 7.19
CA ASP A 192 5.36 22.56 7.02
C ASP A 192 3.92 22.79 6.56
N LYS A 193 3.37 21.87 5.76
CA LYS A 193 1.96 21.87 5.32
C LYS A 193 0.99 21.29 6.36
N GLY A 194 1.49 20.71 7.45
CA GLY A 194 0.67 20.07 8.47
C GLY A 194 0.06 18.74 8.01
N TYR A 195 0.68 18.06 7.05
CA TYR A 195 0.27 16.73 6.60
C TYR A 195 0.74 15.66 7.58
N THR A 196 -0.13 14.68 7.85
CA THR A 196 0.19 13.55 8.73
C THR A 196 0.46 12.31 7.89
N ILE A 197 1.72 11.91 7.85
CA ILE A 197 2.16 10.64 7.26
C ILE A 197 2.44 9.68 8.40
N HIS A 198 1.72 8.57 8.45
CA HIS A 198 1.78 7.62 9.56
C HIS A 198 3.09 6.83 9.59
N GLY A 199 3.62 6.51 8.40
CA GLY A 199 4.85 5.77 8.27
C GLY A 199 5.57 6.10 6.96
N TRP A 200 6.90 6.09 7.04
CA TRP A 200 7.77 6.20 5.88
C TRP A 200 8.48 4.87 5.68
N GLU A 201 8.34 4.29 4.49
CA GLU A 201 9.06 3.09 4.07
C GLU A 201 10.26 3.50 3.21
N LEU A 202 11.32 2.70 3.20
CA LEU A 202 12.51 2.96 2.38
C LEU A 202 12.72 1.84 1.36
N GLY A 203 12.39 2.16 0.11
CA GLY A 203 12.48 1.27 -1.04
C GLY A 203 11.33 0.30 -1.19
N ASN A 204 11.27 -0.33 -2.37
CA ASN A 204 10.27 -1.31 -2.72
C ASN A 204 10.94 -2.59 -3.22
N GLU A 205 10.63 -3.72 -2.57
CA GLU A 205 11.10 -5.05 -2.99
C GLU A 205 12.60 -5.12 -3.28
N LEU A 206 13.40 -4.38 -2.50
CA LEU A 206 14.86 -4.36 -2.65
C LEU A 206 15.38 -5.80 -2.63
N SER A 207 14.85 -6.61 -1.68
CA SER A 207 14.46 -8.03 -1.71
C SER A 207 14.57 -9.02 -2.89
N GLY A 208 15.18 -8.76 -4.05
CA GLY A 208 14.96 -9.60 -5.24
C GLY A 208 16.19 -10.37 -5.71
N SER A 209 16.08 -11.70 -5.81
CA SER A 209 17.14 -12.48 -6.47
C SER A 209 16.80 -13.91 -6.79
N GLY A 210 17.69 -14.53 -7.58
CA GLY A 210 18.11 -15.90 -7.26
C GLY A 210 18.76 -16.07 -5.86
N ASN A 211 19.67 -15.20 -5.41
CA ASN A 211 20.07 -14.99 -3.98
C ASN A 211 20.22 -13.49 -3.54
N TRP A 212 19.58 -13.08 -2.42
CA TRP A 212 18.57 -12.00 -2.15
C TRP A 212 18.61 -11.73 -0.67
N SER A 213 19.79 -11.41 -0.18
CA SER A 213 20.05 -11.06 1.22
C SER A 213 18.91 -10.20 1.78
N LYS A 214 18.12 -10.87 2.60
CA LYS A 214 16.96 -10.47 3.42
C LYS A 214 16.76 -8.96 3.56
N SER A 215 15.72 -8.44 2.91
CA SER A 215 14.95 -7.31 3.44
C SER A 215 13.51 -7.37 2.90
N CYS A 216 12.59 -7.82 3.76
CA CYS A 216 11.15 -7.84 3.47
C CYS A 216 10.63 -6.41 3.32
N SER A 217 10.31 -6.00 2.09
CA SER A 217 9.16 -5.10 1.88
C SER A 217 8.13 -5.91 1.09
N ARG A 218 7.44 -6.82 1.79
CA ARG A 218 6.16 -7.34 1.28
C ARG A 218 5.14 -6.24 1.50
N SER A 219 4.24 -6.05 0.54
CA SER A 219 3.09 -5.10 0.57
C SER A 219 2.06 -5.39 1.68
N ILE A 220 2.49 -5.83 2.86
CA ILE A 220 1.68 -5.88 4.07
C ILE A 220 1.73 -4.49 4.65
N CYS A 221 0.60 -3.80 4.65
CA CYS A 221 0.48 -2.58 5.42
C CYS A 221 0.61 -2.97 6.90
N ILE A 222 1.68 -2.51 7.51
CA ILE A 222 2.14 -2.87 8.86
C ILE A 222 1.13 -2.35 9.89
#